data_AF-A0A955ZC51-F1
#
_entry.id   AF-A0A955ZC51-F1
#
_cell.length_a   1.000
_cell.length_b   1.000
_cell.length_c   1.000
_cell.angle_alpha   90.00
_cell.angle_beta   90.00
_cell.angle_gamma   90.00
#
_symmetry.space_group_name_H-M   'P 1'
#
loop_
_entity.id
_entity.type
_entity.pdbx_description
1 polymer ?
#
loop_
_entity_poly.entity_id
_entity_poly.type
_entity_poly.pdbx_seq_one_letter_code
_entity_poly.pdbx_strand_id
1 'polypeptide(L)'
;MSRPPDTAELPSLALPARDPDLEALPEPRRPGRRLTLVSMSVTALVALAMAWTLSGEAAYSLEAGPPKDLGNLSELQPSAALANTWVHGEALLGSSQAIRYHRPLESDSYRLAPVAGNDKIWVQIRVPEGMEGPRFVPPTSFVGRFVPVGSAGLRHSGLDDAVESAGAGKMPADAWLLVDAEAPSTTRWAIGLVVMFIGFAAFNLYGLTRLLRRTG
;
A
#
# COMPACT_ATOMS: atom_id res chain seq x y z
N MET A 1 12.38 -71.82 -35.52
CA MET A 1 11.98 -70.39 -35.43
C MET A 1 10.57 -70.35 -34.88
N SER A 2 10.43 -70.04 -33.59
CA SER A 2 9.16 -70.07 -32.85
C SER A 2 8.48 -68.71 -32.97
N ARG A 3 7.21 -68.70 -33.39
CA ARG A 3 6.37 -67.50 -33.54
C ARG A 3 6.23 -66.80 -32.18
N PRO A 4 6.41 -65.47 -32.07
CA PRO A 4 6.15 -64.77 -30.81
C PRO A 4 4.66 -64.92 -30.45
N PRO A 5 4.31 -65.12 -29.17
CA PRO A 5 2.93 -65.24 -28.74
C PRO A 5 2.17 -63.94 -29.05
N ASP A 6 0.95 -64.12 -29.56
CA ASP A 6 0.00 -63.05 -29.89
C ASP A 6 -0.26 -62.19 -28.65
N THR A 7 -0.23 -60.87 -28.79
CA THR A 7 -0.56 -59.88 -27.75
C THR A 7 -2.04 -59.93 -27.27
N ALA A 8 -2.79 -60.94 -27.69
CA ALA A 8 -4.21 -61.14 -27.40
C ALA A 8 -4.49 -61.84 -26.06
N GLU A 9 -3.46 -62.33 -25.35
CA GLU A 9 -3.59 -62.97 -24.03
C GLU A 9 -3.05 -62.11 -22.88
N LEU A 10 -3.14 -60.79 -22.97
CA LEU A 10 -3.11 -60.00 -21.74
C LEU A 10 -4.45 -60.24 -21.03
N PRO A 11 -4.47 -60.80 -19.81
CA PRO A 11 -5.70 -60.92 -19.04
C PRO A 11 -6.33 -59.55 -18.99
N SER A 12 -7.56 -59.44 -19.48
CA SER A 12 -8.33 -58.21 -19.33
C SER A 12 -8.32 -57.90 -17.84
N LEU A 13 -7.67 -56.79 -17.47
CA LEU A 13 -7.78 -56.23 -16.14
C LEU A 13 -9.22 -55.77 -16.02
N ALA A 14 -10.12 -56.72 -15.78
CA ALA A 14 -11.45 -56.45 -15.27
C ALA A 14 -11.19 -55.61 -14.01
N LEU A 15 -11.53 -54.33 -14.08
CA LEU A 15 -11.48 -53.46 -12.92
C LEU A 15 -12.21 -54.20 -11.80
N PRO A 16 -11.55 -54.51 -10.67
CA PRO A 16 -12.20 -55.28 -9.62
C PRO A 16 -13.52 -54.59 -9.26
N ALA A 17 -14.57 -55.40 -9.12
CA ALA A 17 -15.82 -54.95 -8.53
C ALA A 17 -15.51 -54.21 -7.23
N ARG A 18 -16.17 -53.08 -6.99
CA ARG A 18 -15.96 -52.18 -5.84
C ARG A 18 -15.59 -52.98 -4.58
N ASP A 19 -14.39 -52.74 -4.09
CA ASP A 19 -13.82 -53.44 -2.94
C ASP A 19 -14.56 -52.97 -1.66
N PRO A 20 -15.35 -53.85 -1.02
CA PRO A 20 -16.15 -53.50 0.15
C PRO A 20 -15.29 -53.06 1.34
N ASP A 21 -14.03 -53.51 1.41
CA ASP A 21 -13.11 -53.13 2.48
C ASP A 21 -12.65 -51.67 2.32
N LEU A 22 -12.61 -51.14 1.09
CA LEU A 22 -12.33 -49.72 0.82
C LEU A 22 -13.54 -48.81 1.11
N GLU A 23 -14.76 -49.31 0.93
CA GLU A 23 -16.00 -48.59 1.28
C GLU A 23 -16.23 -48.55 2.80
N ALA A 24 -15.74 -49.57 3.52
CA ALA A 24 -15.79 -49.63 4.98
C ALA A 24 -14.79 -48.71 5.68
N LEU A 25 -13.86 -48.10 4.94
CA LEU A 25 -12.93 -47.14 5.52
C LEU A 25 -13.68 -45.89 6.01
N PRO A 26 -13.45 -45.44 7.25
CA PRO A 26 -14.06 -44.22 7.75
C PRO A 26 -13.68 -43.03 6.86
N GLU A 27 -14.63 -42.14 6.58
CA GLU A 27 -14.37 -40.96 5.76
C GLU A 27 -13.13 -40.23 6.30
N PRO A 28 -12.12 -39.96 5.44
CA PRO A 28 -10.89 -39.34 5.90
C PRO A 28 -11.24 -37.98 6.50
N ARG A 29 -10.87 -37.75 7.76
CA ARG A 29 -11.03 -36.43 8.40
C ARG A 29 -10.27 -35.43 7.52
N ARG A 30 -10.97 -34.46 6.90
CA ARG A 30 -10.36 -33.44 6.01
C ARG A 30 -10.20 -32.07 6.70
N PRO A 31 -9.56 -31.94 7.88
CA PRO A 31 -9.42 -30.64 8.54
C PRO A 31 -8.60 -29.65 7.68
N GLY A 32 -7.66 -30.17 6.87
CA GLY A 32 -6.88 -29.36 5.93
C GLY A 32 -7.74 -28.60 4.92
N ARG A 33 -8.93 -29.11 4.55
CA ARG A 33 -9.82 -28.41 3.62
C ARG A 33 -10.41 -27.15 4.23
N ARG A 34 -10.94 -27.23 5.46
CA ARG A 34 -11.50 -26.07 6.14
C ARG A 34 -10.44 -25.00 6.37
N LEU A 35 -9.24 -25.42 6.81
CA LEU A 35 -8.11 -24.52 6.98
C LEU A 35 -7.71 -23.84 5.66
N THR A 36 -7.67 -24.59 4.55
CA THR A 36 -7.38 -24.04 3.22
C THR A 36 -8.42 -23.00 2.82
N LEU A 37 -9.72 -23.31 2.95
CA LEU A 37 -10.79 -22.37 2.60
C LEU A 37 -10.71 -21.08 3.44
N VAL A 38 -10.49 -21.20 4.74
CA VAL A 38 -10.33 -20.04 5.64
C VAL A 38 -9.11 -19.23 5.24
N SER A 39 -7.95 -19.88 5.04
CA SER A 39 -6.71 -19.21 4.63
C SER A 39 -6.90 -18.44 3.33
N MET A 40 -7.45 -19.07 2.28
CA MET A 40 -7.66 -18.43 0.99
C MET A 40 -8.63 -17.24 1.10
N SER A 41 -9.68 -17.37 1.92
CA SER A 41 -10.64 -16.29 2.15
C SER A 41 -9.98 -15.10 2.84
N VAL A 42 -9.24 -15.35 3.93
CA VAL A 42 -8.54 -14.30 4.66
C VAL A 42 -7.48 -13.64 3.78
N THR A 43 -6.68 -14.40 3.04
CA THR A 43 -5.67 -13.85 2.13
C THR A 43 -6.30 -13.01 1.02
N ALA A 44 -7.42 -13.45 0.43
CA ALA A 44 -8.13 -12.66 -0.57
C ALA A 44 -8.63 -11.32 0.00
N LEU A 45 -9.24 -11.35 1.18
CA LEU A 45 -9.74 -10.15 1.86
C LEU A 45 -8.61 -9.17 2.20
N VAL A 46 -7.51 -9.68 2.77
CA VAL A 46 -6.34 -8.85 3.11
C VAL A 46 -5.70 -8.27 1.85
N ALA A 47 -5.54 -9.06 0.78
CA ALA A 47 -5.00 -8.56 -0.47
C ALA A 47 -5.87 -7.45 -1.08
N LEU A 48 -7.20 -7.62 -1.08
CA LEU A 48 -8.13 -6.58 -1.53
C LEU A 48 -8.05 -5.32 -0.66
N ALA A 49 -7.97 -5.47 0.66
CA ALA A 49 -7.79 -4.35 1.57
C ALA A 49 -6.48 -3.60 1.28
N MET A 50 -5.37 -4.31 1.06
CA MET A 50 -4.08 -3.69 0.70
C MET A 50 -4.10 -3.01 -0.67
N ALA A 51 -4.80 -3.58 -1.66
CA ALA A 51 -4.99 -2.90 -2.94
C ALA A 51 -5.81 -1.61 -2.79
N TRP A 52 -6.83 -1.63 -1.91
CA TRP A 52 -7.63 -0.46 -1.60
C TRP A 52 -6.81 0.63 -0.91
N THR A 53 -5.99 0.29 0.10
CA THR A 53 -5.16 1.29 0.79
C THR A 53 -4.13 1.95 -0.11
N LEU A 54 -3.59 1.21 -1.10
CA LEU A 54 -2.62 1.72 -2.08
C LEU A 54 -3.27 2.40 -3.29
N SER A 55 -4.60 2.41 -3.40
CA SER A 55 -5.28 2.97 -4.57
C SER A 55 -5.00 4.46 -4.77
N GLY A 56 -4.90 5.24 -3.69
CA GLY A 56 -4.54 6.66 -3.74
C GLY A 56 -3.12 6.90 -4.23
N GLU A 57 -2.17 6.06 -3.79
CA GLU A 57 -0.77 6.08 -4.27
C GLU A 57 -0.69 5.72 -5.76
N ALA A 58 -1.41 4.68 -6.16
CA ALA A 58 -1.47 4.26 -7.56
C ALA A 58 -2.09 5.36 -8.45
N ALA A 59 -3.20 5.97 -8.01
CA ALA A 59 -3.84 7.08 -8.74
C ALA A 59 -2.90 8.28 -8.86
N TYR A 60 -2.23 8.67 -7.78
CA TYR A 60 -1.24 9.75 -7.79
C TYR A 60 -0.08 9.45 -8.75
N SER A 61 0.42 8.22 -8.78
CA SER A 61 1.55 7.83 -9.64
C SER A 61 1.26 7.90 -11.15
N LEU A 62 -0.02 7.94 -11.52
CA LEU A 62 -0.49 8.10 -12.89
C LEU A 62 -0.65 9.56 -13.30
N GLU A 63 -0.53 10.50 -12.36
CA GLU A 63 -0.54 11.93 -12.65
C GLU A 63 0.61 12.27 -13.59
N ALA A 64 0.29 13.06 -14.62
CA ALA A 64 1.21 13.43 -15.69
C ALA A 64 1.11 14.93 -15.96
N GLY A 65 2.16 15.48 -16.57
CA GLY A 65 2.28 16.92 -16.80
C GLY A 65 3.11 17.60 -15.71
N PRO A 66 3.32 18.92 -15.81
CA PRO A 66 4.06 19.70 -14.81
C PRO A 66 3.27 19.81 -13.50
N PRO A 67 3.94 20.08 -12.36
CA PRO A 67 3.27 20.33 -11.10
C PRO A 67 2.33 21.54 -11.22
N LYS A 68 1.16 21.44 -10.59
CA LYS A 68 0.20 22.54 -10.52
C LYS A 68 0.74 23.63 -9.60
N ASP A 69 0.89 24.84 -10.14
CA ASP A 69 1.36 25.97 -9.35
C ASP A 69 0.25 26.49 -8.43
N LEU A 70 0.55 26.57 -7.13
CA LEU A 70 -0.31 27.08 -6.08
C LEU A 70 0.10 28.49 -5.63
N GLY A 71 1.25 28.99 -6.09
CA GLY A 71 1.80 30.26 -5.65
C GLY A 71 2.14 30.26 -4.16
N ASN A 72 1.80 31.34 -3.46
CA ASN A 72 2.11 31.52 -2.05
C ASN A 72 1.17 30.68 -1.14
N LEU A 73 1.73 29.69 -0.43
CA LEU A 73 0.96 28.82 0.45
C LEU A 73 0.43 29.54 1.70
N SER A 74 0.97 30.69 2.09
CA SER A 74 0.43 31.45 3.23
C SER A 74 -0.97 31.99 2.97
N GLU A 75 -1.34 32.18 1.70
CA GLU A 75 -2.65 32.69 1.26
C GLU A 75 -3.58 31.57 0.76
N LEU A 76 -3.04 30.37 0.55
CA LEU A 76 -3.78 29.24 0.01
C LEU A 76 -4.83 28.74 1.01
N GLN A 77 -6.06 28.58 0.52
CA GLN A 77 -7.10 27.82 1.21
C GLN A 77 -7.18 26.42 0.60
N PRO A 78 -6.73 25.38 1.31
CA PRO A 78 -6.78 24.02 0.80
C PRO A 78 -8.23 23.59 0.53
N SER A 79 -8.42 22.83 -0.56
CA SER A 79 -9.72 22.30 -0.93
C SER A 79 -9.58 20.88 -1.44
N ALA A 80 -10.67 20.09 -1.39
CA ALA A 80 -10.67 18.70 -1.85
C ALA A 80 -10.21 18.53 -3.31
N ALA A 81 -10.34 19.56 -4.15
CA ALA A 81 -9.85 19.56 -5.53
C ALA A 81 -8.31 19.55 -5.66
N LEU A 82 -7.59 19.85 -4.57
CA LEU A 82 -6.12 19.78 -4.50
C LEU A 82 -5.63 18.51 -3.81
N ALA A 83 -6.54 17.66 -3.30
CA ALA A 83 -6.16 16.44 -2.61
C ALA A 83 -5.47 15.46 -3.55
N ASN A 84 -4.32 14.95 -3.12
CA ASN A 84 -3.56 13.93 -3.81
C ASN A 84 -3.09 14.36 -5.20
N THR A 85 -2.61 15.61 -5.32
CA THR A 85 -2.12 16.21 -6.56
C THR A 85 -0.65 16.60 -6.47
N TRP A 86 0.02 16.68 -7.62
CA TRP A 86 1.40 17.13 -7.73
C TRP A 86 1.45 18.64 -7.91
N VAL A 87 2.07 19.34 -6.96
CA VAL A 87 1.99 20.80 -6.86
C VAL A 87 3.35 21.46 -6.69
N HIS A 88 3.41 22.73 -7.06
CA HIS A 88 4.48 23.67 -6.72
C HIS A 88 3.90 24.76 -5.83
N GLY A 89 4.62 25.14 -4.79
CA GLY A 89 4.21 26.24 -3.92
C GLY A 89 5.40 26.92 -3.26
N GLU A 90 5.22 28.18 -2.94
CA GLU A 90 6.20 29.00 -2.25
C GLU A 90 5.72 29.31 -0.82
N ALA A 91 6.62 29.20 0.14
CA ALA A 91 6.31 29.51 1.53
C ALA A 91 7.56 29.80 2.35
N LEU A 92 7.38 30.63 3.37
CA LEU A 92 8.28 30.65 4.52
C LEU A 92 7.77 29.62 5.53
N LEU A 93 8.66 28.81 6.09
CA LEU A 93 8.30 27.87 7.15
C LEU A 93 8.40 28.53 8.52
N GLY A 94 7.41 28.25 9.36
CA GLY A 94 7.42 28.65 10.75
C GLY A 94 8.57 27.97 11.51
N SER A 95 9.28 28.74 12.32
CA SER A 95 10.30 28.20 13.24
C SER A 95 9.66 27.61 14.51
N SER A 96 8.50 28.12 14.91
CA SER A 96 7.67 27.54 15.95
C SER A 96 7.02 26.25 15.44
N GLN A 97 7.01 25.21 16.27
CA GLN A 97 6.34 23.92 15.97
C GLN A 97 7.00 23.09 14.85
N ALA A 98 8.20 23.46 14.41
CA ALA A 98 9.00 22.62 13.53
C ALA A 98 9.52 21.39 14.30
N ILE A 99 9.25 20.20 13.77
CA ILE A 99 9.68 18.93 14.36
C ILE A 99 10.65 18.21 13.44
N ARG A 100 11.48 17.37 14.05
CA ARG A 100 12.29 16.38 13.34
C ARG A 100 11.84 14.99 13.77
N TYR A 101 11.62 14.11 12.81
CA TYR A 101 11.27 12.73 13.08
C TYR A 101 11.94 11.77 12.09
N HIS A 102 11.93 10.49 12.43
CA HIS A 102 12.45 9.40 11.60
C HIS A 102 11.33 8.39 11.38
N ARG A 103 11.38 7.71 10.23
CA ARG A 103 10.48 6.60 9.94
C ARG A 103 11.20 5.28 10.17
N PRO A 104 10.51 4.26 10.71
CA PRO A 104 11.08 2.93 10.77
C PRO A 104 11.49 2.46 9.37
N LEU A 105 12.65 1.80 9.27
CA LEU A 105 13.18 1.22 8.02
C LEU A 105 13.64 2.24 6.96
N GLU A 106 13.73 3.53 7.29
CA GLU A 106 14.33 4.55 6.43
C GLU A 106 15.54 5.16 7.15
N SER A 107 16.64 5.37 6.41
CA SER A 107 17.87 5.99 6.95
C SER A 107 17.79 7.52 7.02
N ASP A 108 16.85 8.12 6.29
CA ASP A 108 16.70 9.56 6.23
C ASP A 108 16.00 10.13 7.46
N SER A 109 16.20 11.43 7.67
CA SER A 109 15.39 12.21 8.61
C SER A 109 14.38 13.08 7.88
N TYR A 110 13.31 13.42 8.59
CA TYR A 110 12.27 14.29 8.06
C TYR A 110 12.10 15.50 8.97
N ARG A 111 12.00 16.66 8.34
CA ARG A 111 11.60 17.90 9.01
C ARG A 111 10.20 18.23 8.60
N LEU A 112 9.35 18.52 9.58
CA LEU A 112 7.98 18.94 9.35
C LEU A 112 7.80 20.29 10.02
N ALA A 113 7.29 21.27 9.28
CA ALA A 113 7.03 22.60 9.83
C ALA A 113 5.75 23.20 9.23
N PRO A 114 5.00 24.01 9.99
CA PRO A 114 3.85 24.74 9.45
C PRO A 114 4.32 25.85 8.51
N VAL A 115 3.47 26.25 7.58
CA VAL A 115 3.68 27.45 6.76
C VAL A 115 3.48 28.68 7.64
N ALA A 116 4.41 29.63 7.58
CA ALA A 116 4.29 30.89 8.30
C ALA A 116 3.05 31.66 7.80
N GLY A 117 2.14 31.98 8.72
CA GLY A 117 0.87 32.64 8.42
C GLY A 117 -0.27 31.69 8.00
N ASN A 118 -0.02 30.38 7.91
CA ASN A 118 -1.05 29.38 7.59
C ASN A 118 -0.81 28.07 8.37
N ASP A 119 -1.49 27.93 9.51
CA ASP A 119 -1.37 26.78 10.43
C ASP A 119 -2.01 25.49 9.89
N LYS A 120 -2.82 25.59 8.82
CA LYS A 120 -3.43 24.45 8.16
C LYS A 120 -2.49 23.74 7.21
N ILE A 121 -1.45 24.40 6.71
CA ILE A 121 -0.53 23.79 5.74
C ILE A 121 0.79 23.50 6.42
N TRP A 122 1.19 22.24 6.33
CA TRP A 122 2.46 21.75 6.84
C TRP A 122 3.30 21.25 5.69
N VAL A 123 4.59 21.54 5.74
CA VAL A 123 5.55 21.10 4.73
C VAL A 123 6.50 20.11 5.36
N GLN A 124 6.56 18.93 4.74
CA GLN A 124 7.54 17.91 5.08
C GLN A 124 8.71 17.98 4.10
N ILE A 125 9.91 18.10 4.64
CA ILE A 125 11.16 18.10 3.89
C ILE A 125 11.96 16.85 4.28
N ARG A 126 12.38 16.08 3.27
CA ARG A 126 13.33 14.99 3.45
C ARG A 126 14.73 15.58 3.63
N VAL A 127 15.42 15.15 4.68
CA VAL A 127 16.81 15.49 4.95
C VAL A 127 17.63 14.20 4.83
N PRO A 128 18.41 14.06 3.74
CA PRO A 128 19.26 12.89 3.55
C PRO A 128 20.23 12.69 4.72
N GLU A 129 20.57 11.43 4.97
CA GLU A 129 21.59 11.07 5.96
C GLU A 129 22.90 11.86 5.73
N GLY A 130 23.50 12.38 6.79
CA GLY A 130 24.73 13.19 6.73
C GLY A 130 24.53 14.68 6.38
N MET A 131 23.32 15.09 5.96
CA MET A 131 22.97 16.51 5.73
C MET A 131 22.27 17.16 6.93
N GLU A 132 22.34 16.53 8.10
CA GLU A 132 21.64 16.90 9.33
C GLU A 132 22.31 18.04 10.12
N GLY A 133 23.13 18.85 9.43
CA GLY A 133 23.97 19.87 10.06
C GLY A 133 23.21 20.97 10.82
N PRO A 134 23.89 21.69 11.73
CA PRO A 134 23.29 22.73 12.57
C PRO A 134 22.81 23.99 11.81
N ARG A 135 23.08 24.09 10.50
CA ARG A 135 22.71 25.22 9.63
C ARG A 135 21.79 24.81 8.49
N PHE A 136 20.86 23.88 8.74
CA PHE A 136 19.83 23.60 7.76
C PHE A 136 18.98 24.86 7.54
N VAL A 137 19.10 25.44 6.34
CA VAL A 137 18.27 26.56 5.89
C VAL A 137 17.13 25.95 5.08
N PRO A 138 15.87 26.06 5.53
CA PRO A 138 14.75 25.53 4.78
C PRO A 138 14.64 26.22 3.41
N PRO A 139 14.31 25.49 2.34
CA PRO A 139 13.98 26.11 1.07
C PRO A 139 12.69 26.93 1.21
N THR A 140 12.44 27.81 0.23
CA THR A 140 11.22 28.64 0.16
C THR A 140 10.30 28.25 -0.99
N SER A 141 10.75 27.35 -1.86
CA SER A 141 10.00 26.77 -2.96
C SER A 141 9.98 25.26 -2.77
N PHE A 142 8.80 24.67 -2.93
CA PHE A 142 8.53 23.28 -2.66
C PHE A 142 7.81 22.67 -3.86
N VAL A 143 8.21 21.46 -4.24
CA VAL A 143 7.57 20.72 -5.32
C VAL A 143 7.31 19.32 -4.81
N GLY A 144 6.03 18.95 -4.74
CA GLY A 144 5.68 17.77 -3.97
C GLY A 144 4.23 17.36 -4.09
N ARG A 145 3.89 16.35 -3.31
CA ARG A 145 2.53 15.84 -3.22
C ARG A 145 1.75 16.62 -2.17
N PHE A 146 0.56 17.08 -2.52
CA PHE A 146 -0.32 17.79 -1.59
C PHE A 146 -1.50 16.93 -1.18
N VAL A 147 -1.64 16.65 0.12
CA VAL A 147 -2.64 15.74 0.66
C VAL A 147 -3.19 16.21 2.01
N PRO A 148 -4.48 15.98 2.32
CA PRO A 148 -4.95 16.08 3.69
C PRO A 148 -4.18 15.11 4.59
N VAL A 149 -3.82 15.54 5.81
CA VAL A 149 -3.05 14.71 6.76
C VAL A 149 -3.78 13.39 7.05
N GLY A 150 -5.11 13.45 7.26
CA GLY A 150 -5.93 12.27 7.51
C GLY A 150 -6.01 11.26 6.35
N SER A 151 -5.60 11.65 5.14
CA SER A 151 -5.56 10.78 3.96
C SER A 151 -4.15 10.60 3.37
N ALA A 152 -3.10 11.04 4.08
CA ALA A 152 -1.70 10.94 3.64
C ALA A 152 -1.16 9.48 3.65
N GLY A 153 -1.99 8.50 3.99
CA GLY A 153 -1.67 7.08 3.91
C GLY A 153 -0.77 6.57 5.03
N LEU A 154 -0.40 5.29 4.95
CA LEU A 154 0.35 4.58 6.00
C LEU A 154 1.74 5.17 6.27
N ARG A 155 2.37 5.85 5.30
CA ARG A 155 3.69 6.48 5.48
C ARG A 155 3.65 7.68 6.44
N HIS A 156 2.47 8.23 6.65
CA HIS A 156 2.21 9.42 7.47
C HIS A 156 1.26 9.12 8.63
N SER A 157 0.94 7.84 8.87
CA SER A 157 0.13 7.46 10.03
C SER A 157 0.89 7.77 11.33
N GLY A 158 0.24 8.48 12.26
CA GLY A 158 0.86 8.90 13.52
C GLY A 158 1.70 10.19 13.42
N LEU A 159 1.58 10.94 12.31
CA LEU A 159 2.25 12.24 12.18
C LEU A 159 1.73 13.26 13.22
N ASP A 160 0.44 13.22 13.49
CA ASP A 160 -0.23 13.97 14.56
C ASP A 160 0.36 13.62 15.94
N ASP A 161 0.49 12.34 16.25
CA ASP A 161 1.12 11.87 17.49
C ASP A 161 2.59 12.30 17.57
N ALA A 162 3.32 12.29 16.45
CA ALA A 162 4.71 12.75 16.38
C ALA A 162 4.84 14.26 16.63
N VAL A 163 3.91 15.07 16.13
CA VAL A 163 3.85 16.52 16.39
C VAL A 163 3.53 16.79 17.86
N GLU A 164 2.56 16.09 18.42
CA GLU A 164 2.16 16.24 19.81
C GLU A 164 3.28 15.81 20.78
N SER A 165 3.90 14.65 20.53
CA SER A 165 5.01 14.14 21.35
C SER A 165 6.27 14.98 21.29
N ALA A 166 6.52 15.69 20.18
CA ALA A 166 7.62 16.64 20.05
C ALA A 166 7.37 17.99 20.77
N GLY A 167 6.19 18.18 21.38
CA GLY A 167 5.85 19.43 22.06
C GLY A 167 5.54 20.59 21.12
N ALA A 168 5.31 20.30 19.83
CA ALA A 168 4.97 21.28 18.80
C ALA A 168 3.48 21.67 18.82
N GLY A 169 2.72 21.26 19.85
CA GLY A 169 1.29 21.49 19.96
C GLY A 169 0.47 20.48 19.16
N LYS A 170 -0.80 20.79 18.90
CA LYS A 170 -1.71 19.91 18.18
C LYS A 170 -1.86 20.36 16.74
N MET A 171 -1.67 19.43 15.80
CA MET A 171 -1.95 19.67 14.39
C MET A 171 -3.47 19.83 14.19
N PRO A 172 -3.94 20.81 13.40
CA PRO A 172 -5.36 20.95 13.09
C PRO A 172 -5.93 19.67 12.45
N ALA A 173 -7.18 19.32 12.77
CA ALA A 173 -7.81 18.11 12.24
C ALA A 173 -8.04 18.17 10.72
N ASP A 174 -8.17 19.38 10.17
CA ASP A 174 -8.28 19.68 8.75
C ASP A 174 -6.95 20.11 8.12
N ALA A 175 -5.82 19.75 8.75
CA ALA A 175 -4.49 20.07 8.24
C ALA A 175 -4.16 19.33 6.94
N TRP A 176 -3.32 19.98 6.16
CA TRP A 176 -2.80 19.54 4.88
C TRP A 176 -1.28 19.42 4.95
N LEU A 177 -0.78 18.45 4.21
CA LEU A 177 0.62 18.11 4.13
C LEU A 177 1.10 18.29 2.69
N LEU A 178 2.16 19.05 2.52
CA LEU A 178 2.97 19.09 1.32
C LEU A 178 4.22 18.24 1.55
N VAL A 179 4.30 17.09 0.88
CA VAL A 179 5.48 16.21 0.94
C VAL A 179 6.45 16.64 -0.15
N ASP A 180 7.48 17.39 0.24
CA ASP A 180 8.47 17.93 -0.69
C ASP A 180 9.29 16.81 -1.35
N ALA A 181 9.67 17.03 -2.61
CA ALA A 181 10.35 16.10 -3.49
C ALA A 181 9.61 14.77 -3.77
N GLU A 182 8.33 14.66 -3.41
CA GLU A 182 7.49 13.54 -3.82
C GLU A 182 6.85 13.85 -5.19
N ALA A 183 7.34 13.20 -6.24
CA ALA A 183 6.79 13.31 -7.59
C ALA A 183 5.98 12.06 -7.95
N PRO A 184 5.02 12.11 -8.90
CA PRO A 184 4.25 10.94 -9.34
C PRO A 184 5.14 9.77 -9.77
N SER A 185 6.32 10.06 -10.33
CA SER A 185 7.27 9.03 -10.75
C SER A 185 7.88 8.24 -9.58
N THR A 186 8.03 8.82 -8.39
CA THR A 186 8.63 8.17 -7.22
C THR A 186 7.67 7.18 -6.54
N THR A 187 6.37 7.26 -6.86
CA THR A 187 5.31 6.40 -6.30
C THR A 187 4.83 5.30 -7.25
N ARG A 188 5.42 5.17 -8.46
CA ARG A 188 5.03 4.15 -9.46
C ARG A 188 5.15 2.70 -8.99
N TRP A 189 5.97 2.42 -7.98
CA TRP A 189 6.03 1.09 -7.34
C TRP A 189 4.66 0.65 -6.80
N ALA A 190 3.80 1.60 -6.41
CA ALA A 190 2.47 1.32 -5.90
C ALA A 190 1.59 0.61 -6.94
N ILE A 191 1.73 0.93 -8.24
CA ILE A 191 1.01 0.25 -9.32
C ILE A 191 1.35 -1.25 -9.31
N GLY A 192 2.64 -1.58 -9.22
CA GLY A 192 3.11 -2.96 -9.18
C GLY A 192 2.52 -3.73 -8.00
N LEU A 193 2.48 -3.12 -6.81
CA LEU A 193 1.88 -3.74 -5.64
C LEU A 193 0.36 -3.91 -5.76
N VAL A 194 -0.35 -2.91 -6.28
CA VAL A 194 -1.81 -3.02 -6.51
C VAL A 194 -2.11 -4.17 -7.47
N VAL A 195 -1.40 -4.26 -8.59
CA VAL A 195 -1.56 -5.36 -9.56
C VAL A 195 -1.26 -6.71 -8.90
N MET A 196 -0.18 -6.80 -8.12
CA MET A 196 0.19 -8.01 -7.39
C MET A 196 -0.89 -8.44 -6.40
N PHE A 197 -1.42 -7.52 -5.59
CA PHE A 197 -2.47 -7.81 -4.61
C PHE A 197 -3.79 -8.22 -5.27
N ILE A 198 -4.19 -7.55 -6.36
CA ILE A 198 -5.35 -7.96 -7.16
C ILE A 198 -5.13 -9.37 -7.73
N GLY A 199 -3.93 -9.67 -8.23
CA GLY A 199 -3.56 -11.01 -8.69
C GLY A 199 -3.70 -12.08 -7.61
N PHE A 200 -3.21 -11.82 -6.39
CA PHE A 200 -3.38 -12.72 -5.25
C PHE A 200 -4.85 -12.90 -4.87
N ALA A 201 -5.63 -11.83 -4.83
CA ALA A 201 -7.05 -11.91 -4.54
C ALA A 201 -7.78 -12.77 -5.59
N ALA A 202 -7.55 -12.51 -6.88
CA ALA A 202 -8.14 -13.26 -7.98
C ALA A 202 -7.76 -14.75 -7.93
N PHE A 203 -6.48 -15.06 -7.68
CA PHE A 203 -6.01 -16.44 -7.55
C PHE A 203 -6.71 -17.18 -6.40
N ASN A 204 -6.82 -16.54 -5.22
CA ASN A 204 -7.48 -17.13 -4.06
C ASN A 204 -8.99 -17.32 -4.29
N LEU A 205 -9.67 -16.34 -4.89
CA LEU A 205 -11.09 -16.45 -5.23
C LEU A 205 -11.34 -17.55 -6.27
N TYR A 206 -10.48 -17.67 -7.27
CA TYR A 206 -10.54 -18.78 -8.24
C TYR A 206 -10.38 -20.14 -7.56
N GLY A 207 -9.40 -20.28 -6.66
CA GLY A 207 -9.21 -21.53 -5.93
C GLY A 207 -10.37 -21.86 -4.99
N LEU A 208 -10.96 -20.85 -4.32
CA LEU A 208 -12.16 -21.01 -3.51
C LEU A 208 -13.35 -21.53 -4.33
N THR A 209 -13.66 -20.87 -5.45
CA THR A 209 -14.76 -21.28 -6.33
C THR A 209 -14.56 -22.70 -6.87
N ARG A 210 -13.33 -23.06 -7.26
CA ARG A 210 -12.98 -24.41 -7.71
C ARG A 210 -13.14 -25.47 -6.60
N LEU A 211 -12.72 -25.17 -5.37
CA LEU A 211 -12.82 -26.09 -4.23
C LEU A 211 -14.25 -26.27 -3.71
N LEU A 212 -15.10 -25.26 -3.89
CA LEU A 212 -16.53 -25.33 -3.54
C LEU A 212 -17.33 -26.08 -4.60
N ARG A 213 -17.05 -25.86 -5.90
CA ARG A 213 -17.71 -26.57 -7.01
C ARG A 213 -17.42 -28.07 -7.05
N ARG A 214 -16.27 -28.53 -6.56
CA ARG A 214 -15.95 -29.97 -6.48
C ARG A 214 -16.77 -30.73 -5.42
N THR A 215 -17.68 -30.06 -4.71
CA THR A 215 -18.47 -30.66 -3.63
C THR A 215 -19.98 -30.51 -3.74
N GLY A 216 -20.46 -29.86 -4.81
CA GLY A 216 -21.83 -30.06 -5.28
C GLY A 216 -21.80 -31.07 -6.41
#